data_AF-Q98QK6-F1
#
_entry.id   AF-Q98QK6-F1
#
_cell.length_a   1.000
_cell.length_b   1.000
_cell.length_c   1.000
_cell.angle_alpha   90.00
_cell.angle_beta   90.00
_cell.angle_gamma   90.00
#
_symmetry.space_group_name_H-M   'P 1'
#
loop_
_entity.id
_entity.type
_entity.pdbx_description
1 polymer ?
#
loop_
_entity_poly.entity_id
_entity_poly.type
_entity_poly.pdbx_seq_one_letter_code
_entity_poly.pdbx_strand_id
1 'polypeptide(L)'
;MNNKEYLLKLTFKEKKQLVQNACFFYKKVKQIKTIINLKARGTKKETNPKIDEYDEMNKSIFEHILENLEPVYSLIITKVFLEKPKEETWYMDYFSKSTFYKRQHEAIDEFINMFYG
;
A
#
# COMPACT_ATOMS: atom_id res chain seq x y z
N MET A 1 12.75 -15.90 18.35
CA MET A 1 12.28 -16.25 17.00
C MET A 1 12.36 -14.98 16.17
N ASN A 2 13.17 -14.95 15.12
CA ASN A 2 13.39 -13.75 14.31
C ASN A 2 12.10 -13.44 13.52
N ASN A 3 11.68 -12.17 13.41
CA ASN A 3 10.49 -11.77 12.64
C ASN A 3 10.50 -12.38 11.23
N LYS A 4 11.66 -12.44 10.59
CA LYS A 4 11.82 -13.04 9.26
C LYS A 4 11.50 -14.54 9.23
N GLU A 5 11.86 -15.30 10.27
CA GLU A 5 11.55 -16.74 10.37
C GLU A 5 10.06 -16.99 10.59
N TYR A 6 9.36 -16.07 11.25
CA TYR A 6 7.92 -16.14 11.41
C TYR A 6 7.20 -15.88 10.08
N LEU A 7 7.59 -14.84 9.35
CA LEU A 7 6.96 -14.46 8.08
C LEU A 7 7.08 -15.56 7.01
N LEU A 8 8.17 -16.34 7.03
CA LEU A 8 8.35 -17.48 6.12
C LEU A 8 7.40 -18.65 6.39
N LYS A 9 6.88 -18.79 7.61
CA LYS A 9 5.96 -19.87 7.99
C LYS A 9 4.50 -19.56 7.69
N LEU A 10 4.18 -18.30 7.39
CA LEU A 10 2.82 -17.90 7.08
C LEU A 10 2.33 -18.53 5.77
N THR A 11 1.10 -19.01 5.78
CA THR A 11 0.40 -19.43 4.57
C THR A 11 0.16 -18.22 3.66
N PHE A 12 -0.03 -18.48 2.37
CA PHE A 12 -0.36 -17.42 1.42
C PHE A 12 -1.61 -16.61 1.83
N LYS A 13 -2.62 -17.28 2.40
CA LYS A 13 -3.84 -16.64 2.87
C LYS A 13 -3.56 -15.62 3.98
N GLU A 14 -2.71 -15.97 4.95
CA GLU A 14 -2.33 -15.09 6.05
C GLU A 14 -1.50 -13.90 5.54
N LYS A 15 -0.53 -14.15 4.67
CA LYS A 15 0.25 -13.10 4.01
C LYS A 15 -0.64 -12.12 3.25
N LYS A 16 -1.56 -12.63 2.43
CA LYS A 16 -2.55 -11.83 1.71
C LYS A 16 -3.40 -10.97 2.67
N GLN A 17 -3.79 -11.52 3.82
CA GLN A 17 -4.54 -10.78 4.84
C GLN A 17 -3.72 -9.63 5.45
N LEU A 18 -2.43 -9.83 5.72
CA LEU A 18 -1.54 -8.78 6.22
C LEU A 18 -1.44 -7.61 5.24
N VAL A 19 -1.20 -7.90 3.96
CA VAL A 19 -1.16 -6.86 2.90
C VAL A 19 -2.50 -6.13 2.81
N GLN A 20 -3.60 -6.87 2.86
CA GLN A 20 -4.95 -6.29 2.81
C GLN A 20 -5.21 -5.36 4.00
N ASN A 21 -4.78 -5.73 5.21
CA ASN A 21 -4.89 -4.90 6.40
C ASN A 21 -4.02 -3.64 6.28
N ALA A 22 -2.77 -3.77 5.86
CA ALA A 22 -1.87 -2.64 5.65
C ALA A 22 -2.47 -1.63 4.65
N CYS A 23 -2.99 -2.11 3.53
CA CYS A 23 -3.67 -1.29 2.52
C CYS A 23 -4.94 -0.60 3.07
N PHE A 24 -5.72 -1.30 3.90
CA PHE A 24 -6.89 -0.72 4.56
C PHE A 24 -6.50 0.41 5.51
N PHE A 25 -5.50 0.18 6.38
CA PHE A 25 -5.02 1.22 7.30
C PHE A 25 -4.45 2.42 6.55
N TYR A 26 -3.64 2.19 5.52
CA TYR A 26 -3.13 3.26 4.66
C TYR A 26 -4.25 4.16 4.12
N LYS A 27 -5.30 3.55 3.55
CA LYS A 27 -6.48 4.31 3.05
C LYS A 27 -7.17 5.09 4.17
N LYS A 28 -7.32 4.51 5.35
CA LYS A 28 -7.97 5.16 6.49
C LYS A 28 -7.16 6.35 7.00
N VAL A 29 -5.84 6.20 7.12
CA VAL A 29 -4.94 7.29 7.49
C VAL A 29 -5.01 8.42 6.47
N LYS A 30 -4.97 8.11 5.16
CA LYS A 30 -5.14 9.13 4.11
C LYS A 30 -6.48 9.86 4.20
N GLN A 31 -7.59 9.13 4.39
CA GLN A 31 -8.92 9.74 4.55
C GLN A 31 -8.98 10.68 5.76
N ILE A 32 -8.40 10.27 6.89
CA ILE A 32 -8.34 11.08 8.11
C ILE A 32 -7.53 12.36 7.86
N LYS A 33 -6.34 12.26 7.24
CA LYS A 33 -5.52 13.43 6.88
C LYS A 33 -6.32 14.41 6.01
N THR A 34 -7.01 13.92 4.97
CA THR A 34 -7.86 14.77 4.11
C THR A 34 -8.94 15.48 4.90
N ILE A 35 -9.64 14.79 5.81
CA ILE A 35 -10.71 15.39 6.63
C ILE A 35 -10.14 16.46 7.57
N ILE A 36 -9.00 16.22 8.21
CA ILE A 36 -8.32 17.18 9.08
C ILE A 36 -7.96 18.44 8.29
N ASN A 37 -7.37 18.29 7.10
CA ASN A 37 -6.97 19.40 6.25
C ASN A 37 -8.17 20.23 5.77
N LEU A 38 -9.28 19.58 5.40
CA LEU A 38 -10.53 20.28 5.03
C LEU A 38 -11.10 21.08 6.21
N LYS A 39 -11.10 20.52 7.43
CA LYS A 39 -11.55 21.23 8.63
C LYS A 39 -10.65 22.40 9.01
N ALA A 40 -9.33 22.25 8.86
CA ALA A 40 -8.36 23.32 9.12
C ALA A 40 -8.58 24.52 8.17
N ARG A 41 -8.87 24.26 6.90
CA ARG A 41 -9.19 25.30 5.89
C ARG A 41 -10.50 26.04 6.19
N GLY A 42 -11.49 25.36 6.75
CA GLY A 42 -12.78 25.98 7.14
C GLY A 42 -12.71 26.84 8.41
N THR A 43 -11.62 26.77 9.18
CA THR A 43 -11.50 27.40 10.51
C THR A 43 -10.38 28.44 10.62
N LYS A 44 -9.45 28.52 9.66
CA LYS A 44 -8.33 29.48 9.70
C LYS A 44 -8.41 30.52 8.58
N LYS A 45 -8.61 31.78 8.96
CA LYS A 45 -7.95 32.92 8.29
C LYS A 45 -6.45 32.72 8.47
N GLU A 46 -5.70 32.69 7.36
CA GLU A 46 -4.23 32.72 7.29
C GLU A 46 -3.50 31.56 8.01
N THR A 47 -3.27 30.45 7.32
CA THR A 47 -2.25 29.45 7.70
C THR A 47 -0.89 29.82 7.12
N ASN A 48 0.14 29.75 7.98
CA ASN A 48 1.53 29.97 7.64
C ASN A 48 2.01 28.85 6.66
N PRO A 49 2.41 29.16 5.41
CA PRO A 49 2.64 28.17 4.34
C PRO A 49 3.73 27.14 4.64
N LYS A 50 4.61 27.40 5.62
CA LYS A 50 5.73 26.50 6.00
C LYS A 50 5.31 25.18 6.66
N ILE A 51 4.09 25.07 7.20
CA ILE A 51 3.63 23.86 7.90
C ILE A 51 3.06 22.84 6.88
N ASP A 52 2.40 23.33 5.83
CA ASP A 52 1.80 22.46 4.80
C ASP A 52 2.88 21.80 3.91
N GLU A 53 3.99 22.51 3.62
CA GLU A 53 5.15 21.95 2.89
C GLU A 53 5.83 20.78 3.63
N TYR A 54 5.86 20.82 4.97
CA TYR A 54 6.54 19.80 5.78
C TYR A 54 5.75 18.47 5.87
N ASP A 55 4.42 18.53 5.74
CA ASP A 55 3.55 17.35 5.75
C ASP A 55 3.46 16.70 4.35
N GLU A 56 3.66 17.48 3.27
CA GLU A 56 3.85 16.94 1.91
C GLU A 56 5.21 16.24 1.73
N MET A 57 6.24 16.65 2.47
CA MET A 57 7.59 16.10 2.35
C MET A 57 7.77 14.72 3.03
N ASN A 58 6.86 14.34 3.95
CA ASN A 58 6.96 13.10 4.72
C ASN A 58 6.07 11.99 4.13
N LYS A 59 6.63 11.24 3.19
CA LYS A 59 6.00 9.99 2.69
C LYS A 59 5.82 9.01 3.84
N SER A 60 4.65 8.37 3.90
CA SER A 60 4.43 7.27 4.84
C SER A 60 5.34 6.08 4.49
N ILE A 61 5.65 5.24 5.48
CA ILE A 61 6.40 3.99 5.27
C ILE A 61 5.76 3.15 4.15
N PHE A 62 4.43 3.12 4.10
CA PHE A 62 3.69 2.43 3.05
C PHE A 62 3.97 3.00 1.65
N GLU A 63 4.00 4.33 1.49
CA GLU A 63 4.34 4.97 0.21
C GLU A 63 5.79 4.73 -0.18
N HIS A 64 6.70 4.79 0.79
CA HIS A 64 8.10 4.46 0.55
C HIS A 64 8.26 3.03 0.05
N ILE A 65 7.55 2.06 0.64
CA ILE A 65 7.59 0.67 0.18
C ILE A 65 7.04 0.52 -1.24
N LEU A 66 5.91 1.14 -1.55
CA LEU A 66 5.33 1.06 -2.90
C LEU A 66 6.25 1.64 -3.98
N GLU A 67 7.06 2.65 -3.64
CA GLU A 67 8.02 3.27 -4.56
C GLU A 67 9.29 2.43 -4.75
N ASN A 68 9.65 1.60 -3.77
CA ASN A 68 10.84 0.75 -3.81
C ASN A 68 10.57 -0.69 -4.26
N LEU A 69 9.30 -1.09 -4.35
CA LEU A 69 8.92 -2.35 -5.00
C LEU A 69 9.26 -2.33 -6.49
N GLU A 70 9.55 -3.51 -7.05
CA GLU A 70 9.61 -3.67 -8.50
C GLU A 70 8.30 -3.13 -9.13
N PRO A 71 8.35 -2.37 -10.25
CA PRO A 71 7.17 -1.73 -10.81
C PRO A 71 5.98 -2.67 -11.03
N VAL A 72 6.24 -3.92 -11.42
CA VAL A 72 5.21 -4.95 -11.57
C VAL A 72 4.53 -5.31 -10.24
N TYR A 73 5.29 -5.40 -9.15
CA TYR A 73 4.75 -5.70 -7.83
C TYR A 73 3.98 -4.51 -7.28
N SER A 74 4.49 -3.28 -7.44
CA SER A 74 3.77 -2.07 -7.06
C SER A 74 2.42 -1.96 -7.80
N LEU A 75 2.40 -2.27 -9.10
CA LEU A 75 1.17 -2.36 -9.90
C LEU A 75 0.20 -3.39 -9.33
N ILE A 76 0.67 -4.60 -9.03
CA ILE A 76 -0.17 -5.67 -8.48
C ILE A 76 -0.73 -5.28 -7.12
N ILE A 77 0.10 -4.77 -6.20
CA ILE A 77 -0.35 -4.36 -4.86
C ILE A 77 -1.41 -3.27 -4.97
N THR A 78 -1.16 -2.28 -5.83
CA THR A 78 -2.08 -1.17 -6.06
C THR A 78 -3.40 -1.65 -6.63
N LYS A 79 -3.39 -2.40 -7.74
CA LYS A 79 -4.63 -2.89 -8.37
C LYS A 79 -5.39 -3.82 -7.43
N VAL A 80 -4.74 -4.86 -6.92
CA VAL A 80 -5.42 -5.92 -6.14
C VAL A 80 -5.96 -5.40 -4.81
N PHE A 81 -5.21 -4.58 -4.09
CA PHE A 81 -5.53 -4.23 -2.70
C PHE A 81 -5.97 -2.77 -2.51
N LEU A 82 -5.46 -1.84 -3.32
CA LEU A 82 -5.82 -0.41 -3.20
C LEU A 82 -6.97 0.00 -4.13
N GLU A 83 -7.00 -0.42 -5.37
CA GLU A 83 -8.02 0.03 -6.31
C GLU A 83 -9.24 -0.89 -6.33
N LYS A 84 -9.06 -2.19 -6.09
CA LYS A 84 -10.10 -3.23 -6.25
C LYS A 84 -10.81 -3.03 -7.61
N PRO A 85 -10.16 -3.37 -8.73
CA PRO A 85 -10.69 -3.16 -10.06
C PRO A 85 -12.07 -3.77 -10.21
N LYS A 86 -12.92 -3.09 -10.99
CA LYS A 86 -14.29 -3.54 -11.27
C LYS A 86 -14.31 -4.87 -12.01
N GLU A 87 -13.28 -5.13 -12.82
CA GLU A 87 -13.12 -6.36 -13.60
C GLU A 87 -12.04 -7.24 -12.97
N GLU A 88 -12.38 -8.50 -12.69
CA GLU A 88 -11.42 -9.45 -12.11
C GLU A 88 -10.28 -9.83 -13.08
N THR A 89 -10.48 -9.62 -14.38
CA THR A 89 -9.58 -10.03 -15.46
C THR A 89 -8.63 -8.94 -15.96
N TRP A 90 -8.58 -7.77 -15.30
CA TRP A 90 -7.69 -6.65 -15.66
C TRP A 90 -6.22 -7.08 -15.88
N TYR A 91 -5.78 -8.13 -15.21
CA TYR A 91 -4.41 -8.63 -15.31
C TYR A 91 -4.11 -9.26 -16.68
N MET A 92 -5.13 -9.67 -17.44
CA MET A 92 -4.96 -10.32 -18.75
C MET A 92 -4.34 -9.38 -19.80
N ASP A 93 -4.45 -8.07 -19.59
CA ASP A 93 -3.81 -7.08 -20.47
C ASP A 93 -2.27 -7.06 -20.33
N TYR A 94 -1.75 -7.68 -19.26
CA TYR A 94 -0.33 -7.65 -18.90
C TYR A 94 0.29 -9.05 -18.73
N PHE A 95 -0.51 -10.02 -18.30
CA PHE A 95 -0.04 -11.34 -17.87
C PHE A 95 -0.99 -12.45 -18.31
N SER A 96 -0.45 -13.64 -18.55
CA SER A 96 -1.28 -14.85 -18.50
C SER A 96 -1.78 -15.11 -17.07
N LYS A 97 -2.85 -15.89 -16.92
CA LYS A 97 -3.42 -16.25 -15.60
C LYS A 97 -2.39 -16.86 -14.65
N SER A 98 -1.61 -17.84 -15.10
CA SER A 98 -0.60 -18.50 -14.25
C SER A 98 0.53 -17.54 -13.89
N THR A 99 0.98 -16.71 -14.83
CA THR A 99 1.98 -15.66 -14.59
C THR A 99 1.47 -14.67 -13.55
N PHE A 100 0.22 -14.20 -13.66
CA PHE A 100 -0.35 -13.25 -12.72
C PHE A 100 -0.35 -13.79 -11.28
N TYR A 101 -0.85 -15.01 -11.05
CA TYR A 101 -0.86 -15.57 -9.68
C TYR A 101 0.55 -15.77 -9.14
N LYS A 102 1.51 -16.19 -9.97
CA LYS A 102 2.91 -16.28 -9.55
C LYS A 102 3.45 -14.90 -9.13
N ARG A 103 3.26 -13.88 -9.97
CA ARG A 103 3.69 -12.51 -9.67
C ARG A 103 2.98 -11.90 -8.45
N GLN A 104 1.72 -12.27 -8.22
CA GLN A 104 0.98 -11.87 -7.03
C GLN A 104 1.59 -12.45 -5.76
N HIS A 105 1.97 -13.72 -5.76
CA HIS A 105 2.67 -14.33 -4.63
C HIS A 105 3.99 -13.61 -4.34
N GLU A 106 4.80 -13.38 -5.38
CA GLU A 106 6.08 -12.68 -5.27
C GLU A 106 5.90 -11.25 -4.73
N ALA A 107 4.93 -10.50 -5.27
CA ALA A 107 4.63 -9.14 -4.83
C ALA A 107 4.22 -9.07 -3.34
N ILE A 108 3.41 -10.03 -2.89
CA ILE A 108 2.95 -10.11 -1.49
C ILE A 108 4.13 -10.43 -0.56
N ASP A 109 4.97 -11.39 -0.94
CA ASP A 109 6.14 -11.77 -0.16
C ASP A 109 7.13 -10.61 -0.05
N GLU A 110 7.41 -9.91 -1.15
CA GLU A 110 8.32 -8.77 -1.17
C GLU A 110 7.77 -7.59 -0.35
N PHE A 111 6.50 -7.25 -0.51
CA PHE A 111 5.86 -6.21 0.27
C PHE A 111 5.95 -6.51 1.77
N ILE A 112 5.62 -7.74 2.19
CA ILE A 112 5.67 -8.14 3.60
C ILE A 112 7.09 -8.07 4.15
N ASN A 113 8.08 -8.52 3.37
CA ASN A 113 9.48 -8.45 3.77
C ASN A 113 9.95 -7.00 3.97
N MET A 114 9.50 -6.05 3.14
CA MET A 114 9.83 -4.64 3.31
C MET A 114 9.05 -3.97 4.45
N PHE A 115 7.82 -4.42 4.73
CA PHE A 115 6.93 -3.80 5.72
C PHE A 115 7.17 -4.31 7.15
N TYR A 116 7.53 -5.58 7.30
CA TYR A 116 7.66 -6.26 8.60
C TYR A 116 9.04 -6.89 8.87
N GLY A 117 9.91 -6.93 7.86
CA GLY A 117 11.28 -7.44 7.98
C GLY A 117 12.23 -6.42 8.59
#